data_AF-A0A673BIX6-F1
#
_entry.id   AF-A0A673BIX6-F1
#
_cell.length_a   1.000
_cell.length_b   1.000
_cell.length_c   1.000
_cell.angle_alpha   90.00
_cell.angle_beta   90.00
_cell.angle_gamma   90.00
#
_symmetry.space_group_name_H-M   'P 1'
#
loop_
_entity.id
_entity.type
_entity.pdbx_description
1 polymer ?
#
loop_
_entity_poly.entity_id
_entity_poly.type
_entity_poly.pdbx_seq_one_letter_code
_entity_poly.pdbx_strand_id
1 'polypeptide(L)'
;VFLSIIMIKCSASKFLKYFSCSDCKYYNYDSSGRDLSNSVMSDQCAGHWFLRASGLGDGEFKEKIRSALKSVYELNVMSFAGGHMGAVNGMRPEGVPDRSSVQSDEVWIGVVYGLAATMIHEVGLHVQAAYTHVQFSPTLYS
;
A
#
# COMPACT_ATOMS: atom_id res chain seq x y z
N VAL A 1 1.83 8.50 9.43
CA VAL A 1 0.74 9.30 10.04
C VAL A 1 0.52 10.63 9.31
N PHE A 2 1.58 11.40 8.99
CA PHE A 2 1.42 12.70 8.32
C PHE A 2 0.95 12.63 6.84
N LEU A 3 1.32 11.60 6.07
CA LEU A 3 0.78 11.40 4.70
C LEU A 3 -0.60 10.71 4.68
N SER A 4 -0.86 9.81 5.62
CA SER A 4 -2.15 9.13 5.79
C SER A 4 -3.30 10.10 6.13
N ILE A 5 -3.00 11.20 6.84
CA ILE A 5 -3.97 12.26 7.17
C ILE A 5 -4.32 13.14 5.96
N ILE A 6 -3.40 13.33 5.01
CA ILE A 6 -3.69 14.09 3.77
C ILE A 6 -4.71 13.31 2.90
N MET A 7 -4.63 11.99 2.92
CA MET A 7 -5.55 11.11 2.19
C MET A 7 -6.98 11.11 2.75
N ILE A 8 -7.17 11.46 4.03
CA ILE A 8 -8.50 11.58 4.66
C ILE A 8 -9.24 12.85 4.21
N LYS A 9 -8.53 13.88 3.69
CA LYS A 9 -9.18 15.09 3.15
C LYS A 9 -9.71 14.93 1.73
N CYS A 10 -9.32 13.89 1.00
CA CYS A 10 -9.86 13.59 -0.31
C CYS A 10 -10.99 12.57 -0.15
N SER A 11 -12.23 12.95 -0.47
CA SER A 11 -13.37 12.03 -0.50
C SER A 11 -12.97 10.71 -1.15
N ALA A 12 -13.35 9.57 -0.55
CA ALA A 12 -13.01 8.23 -1.04
C ALA A 12 -13.31 8.02 -2.54
N SER A 13 -14.24 8.81 -3.10
CA SER A 13 -14.56 8.83 -4.53
C SER A 13 -13.48 9.43 -5.44
N LYS A 14 -12.64 10.37 -4.96
CA LYS A 14 -11.51 10.91 -5.75
C LYS A 14 -10.32 9.95 -5.79
N PHE A 15 -10.16 9.13 -4.74
CA PHE A 15 -9.12 8.13 -4.65
C PHE A 15 -9.22 7.06 -5.75
N LEU A 16 -10.45 6.81 -6.22
CA LEU A 16 -10.79 5.79 -7.21
C LEU A 16 -10.51 6.20 -8.68
N LYS A 17 -10.22 7.48 -8.96
CA LYS A 17 -10.00 7.96 -10.34
C LYS A 17 -8.61 7.62 -10.90
N TYR A 18 -7.72 7.08 -10.07
CA TYR A 18 -6.32 6.80 -10.43
C TYR A 18 -6.02 5.33 -10.72
N PHE A 19 -7.03 4.44 -10.72
CA PHE A 19 -6.89 3.10 -11.30
C PHE A 19 -6.93 3.23 -12.83
N SER A 20 -5.83 3.71 -13.40
CA SER A 20 -5.69 3.82 -14.85
C SER A 20 -5.55 2.41 -15.42
N CYS A 21 -6.30 2.08 -16.47
CA CYS A 21 -6.20 0.86 -17.29
C CYS A 21 -6.80 -0.45 -16.71
N SER A 22 -7.45 -1.20 -17.60
CA SER A 22 -8.07 -2.50 -17.39
C SER A 22 -7.09 -3.60 -16.94
N ASP A 23 -5.79 -3.40 -17.18
CA ASP A 23 -4.70 -4.34 -16.88
C ASP A 23 -3.79 -3.88 -15.72
N CYS A 24 -4.09 -2.75 -15.08
CA CYS A 24 -3.23 -2.22 -14.03
C CYS A 24 -3.38 -3.01 -12.72
N LYS A 25 -2.21 -3.33 -12.14
CA LYS A 25 -2.11 -4.09 -10.91
C LYS A 25 -2.19 -3.23 -9.64
N TYR A 26 -1.98 -1.91 -9.74
CA TYR A 26 -1.96 -0.97 -8.60
C TYR A 26 -2.34 0.46 -9.03
N TYR A 27 -2.53 1.36 -8.06
CA TYR A 27 -2.84 2.78 -8.28
C TYR A 27 -1.54 3.61 -8.39
N ASN A 28 -1.46 4.47 -9.39
CA ASN A 28 -0.37 5.45 -9.52
C ASN A 28 -0.27 6.35 -8.27
N TYR A 29 0.94 6.72 -7.88
CA TYR A 29 1.22 7.64 -6.77
C TYR A 29 0.52 8.99 -6.96
N ASP A 30 0.58 9.55 -8.17
CA ASP A 30 -0.16 10.77 -8.52
C ASP A 30 -0.59 10.77 -10.01
N SER A 31 -1.28 11.83 -10.44
CA SER A 31 -1.71 12.02 -11.83
C SER A 31 -0.99 13.12 -12.58
N SER A 32 0.20 13.50 -12.12
CA SER A 32 0.99 14.53 -12.79
C SER A 32 1.62 14.03 -14.10
N GLY A 33 1.66 12.71 -14.33
CA GLY A 33 2.28 12.10 -15.50
C GLY A 33 3.80 12.25 -15.54
N ARG A 34 4.40 12.67 -14.42
CA ARG A 34 5.87 12.78 -14.26
C ARG A 34 6.50 11.42 -14.04
N ASP A 35 7.81 11.36 -14.17
CA ASP A 35 8.62 10.14 -14.08
C ASP A 35 8.34 9.30 -12.82
N LEU A 36 8.00 9.96 -11.71
CA LEU A 36 7.75 9.33 -10.41
C LEU A 36 6.27 9.00 -10.15
N SER A 37 5.36 9.41 -11.03
CA SER A 37 3.91 9.26 -10.85
C SER A 37 3.45 7.80 -10.81
N ASN A 38 4.23 6.88 -11.37
CA ASN A 38 3.96 5.44 -11.39
C ASN A 38 4.59 4.67 -10.21
N SER A 39 5.18 5.34 -9.22
CA SER A 39 5.67 4.67 -8.01
C SER A 39 4.52 3.97 -7.27
N VAL A 40 4.80 2.79 -6.72
CA VAL A 40 3.89 1.98 -5.92
C VAL A 40 4.00 2.42 -4.47
N MET A 41 2.94 3.01 -3.96
CA MET A 41 2.86 3.50 -2.59
C MET A 41 2.30 2.42 -1.66
N SER A 42 2.95 2.16 -0.52
CA SER A 42 2.55 1.08 0.38
C SER A 42 1.22 1.35 1.12
N ASP A 43 0.85 2.62 1.30
CA ASP A 43 -0.42 3.03 1.90
C ASP A 43 -1.49 3.44 0.87
N GLN A 44 -1.31 3.07 -0.41
CA GLN A 44 -2.28 3.37 -1.48
C GLN A 44 -3.68 2.77 -1.26
N CYS A 45 -3.93 1.97 -0.22
CA CYS A 45 -5.26 1.44 0.12
C CYS A 45 -5.77 1.95 1.47
N ALA A 46 -5.15 2.97 2.07
CA ALA A 46 -5.52 3.49 3.39
C ALA A 46 -6.98 4.00 3.46
N GLY A 47 -7.48 4.63 2.39
CA GLY A 47 -8.89 5.05 2.32
C GLY A 47 -9.86 3.86 2.37
N HIS A 48 -9.52 2.77 1.66
CA HIS A 48 -10.31 1.54 1.68
C HIS A 48 -10.28 0.85 3.05
N TRP A 49 -9.10 0.81 3.68
CA TRP A 49 -8.96 0.33 5.05
C TRP A 49 -9.90 1.07 6.01
N PHE A 50 -9.90 2.41 5.94
CA PHE A 50 -10.75 3.24 6.79
C PHE A 50 -12.24 2.98 6.55
N LEU A 51 -12.67 2.86 5.28
CA LEU A 51 -14.05 2.53 4.93
C LEU A 51 -14.47 1.15 5.47
N ARG A 52 -13.61 0.13 5.31
CA ARG A 52 -13.88 -1.22 5.85
C ARG A 52 -13.94 -1.22 7.38
N ALA A 53 -13.02 -0.52 8.04
CA ALA A 53 -13.02 -0.37 9.50
C ALA A 53 -14.25 0.38 10.03
N SER A 54 -14.81 1.28 9.22
CA SER A 54 -16.01 2.07 9.56
C SER A 54 -17.33 1.38 9.18
N GLY A 55 -17.30 0.20 8.57
CA GLY A 55 -18.51 -0.50 8.09
C GLY A 55 -19.16 0.13 6.85
N LEU A 56 -18.42 0.95 6.08
CA LEU A 56 -18.92 1.72 4.92
C LEU A 56 -18.40 1.20 3.55
N GLY A 57 -17.72 0.05 3.51
CA GLY A 57 -16.94 -0.41 2.35
C GLY A 57 -17.54 -1.57 1.57
N ASP A 58 -18.77 -1.44 1.08
CA ASP A 58 -19.46 -2.53 0.34
C ASP A 58 -19.00 -2.64 -1.14
N GLY A 59 -18.12 -3.62 -1.38
CA GLY A 59 -18.13 -4.52 -2.55
C GLY A 59 -17.64 -4.00 -3.92
N GLU A 60 -17.88 -2.75 -4.29
CA GLU A 60 -17.76 -2.30 -5.70
C GLU A 60 -16.33 -2.41 -6.28
N PHE A 61 -15.30 -2.32 -5.41
CA PHE A 61 -13.89 -2.26 -5.83
C PHE A 61 -13.03 -3.43 -5.37
N LYS A 62 -13.66 -4.51 -4.88
CA LYS A 62 -12.96 -5.61 -4.19
C LYS A 62 -11.80 -6.20 -4.99
N GLU A 63 -12.01 -6.45 -6.28
CA GLU A 63 -10.97 -7.05 -7.13
C GLU A 63 -9.82 -6.08 -7.43
N LYS A 64 -10.11 -4.78 -7.60
CA LYS A 64 -9.07 -3.74 -7.79
C LYS A 64 -8.21 -3.58 -6.55
N ILE A 65 -8.85 -3.53 -5.37
CA ILE A 65 -8.15 -3.47 -4.08
C ILE A 65 -7.28 -4.70 -3.88
N ARG A 66 -7.81 -5.91 -4.15
CA ARG A 66 -7.03 -7.16 -4.04
C ARG A 66 -5.83 -7.16 -4.97
N SER A 67 -5.99 -6.69 -6.20
CA SER A 67 -4.89 -6.54 -7.16
C SER A 67 -3.81 -5.57 -6.63
N ALA A 68 -4.23 -4.40 -6.15
CA ALA A 68 -3.33 -3.40 -5.57
C ALA A 68 -2.58 -3.92 -4.35
N LEU A 69 -3.27 -4.58 -3.41
CA LEU A 69 -2.65 -5.16 -2.22
C LEU A 69 -1.64 -6.26 -2.56
N LYS A 70 -1.92 -7.09 -3.57
CA LYS A 70 -0.94 -8.08 -4.06
C LYS A 70 0.29 -7.41 -4.65
N SER A 71 0.11 -6.35 -5.44
CA SER A 71 1.23 -5.58 -5.99
C SER A 71 2.09 -4.94 -4.90
N VAL A 72 1.47 -4.33 -3.89
CA VAL A 72 2.18 -3.77 -2.74
C VAL A 72 2.94 -4.86 -1.98
N TYR A 73 2.35 -6.04 -1.80
CA TYR A 73 3.05 -7.17 -1.18
C TYR A 73 4.26 -7.62 -2.00
N GLU A 74 4.10 -7.85 -3.31
CA GLU A 74 5.18 -8.31 -4.18
C GLU A 74 6.33 -7.29 -4.29
N LEU A 75 5.99 -6.00 -4.44
CA LEU A 75 6.95 -4.93 -4.66
C LEU A 75 7.47 -4.36 -3.35
N ASN A 76 6.61 -3.73 -2.54
CA ASN A 76 7.03 -2.97 -1.37
C ASN A 76 7.47 -3.85 -0.19
N VAL A 77 7.02 -5.11 -0.12
CA VAL A 77 7.41 -6.06 0.93
C VAL A 77 8.45 -7.05 0.41
N MET A 78 8.08 -7.94 -0.51
CA MET A 78 8.96 -9.05 -0.89
C MET A 78 10.22 -8.60 -1.63
N SER A 79 10.13 -7.56 -2.48
CA SER A 79 11.30 -7.02 -3.18
C SER A 79 12.15 -6.09 -2.30
N PHE A 80 11.68 -5.74 -1.10
CA PHE A 80 12.42 -4.93 -0.15
C PHE A 80 13.01 -5.78 0.98
N ALA A 81 14.34 -5.86 1.04
CA ALA A 81 15.05 -6.65 2.06
C ALA A 81 14.54 -8.10 2.19
N GLY A 82 14.06 -8.70 1.09
CA GLY A 82 13.51 -10.06 1.07
C GLY A 82 12.23 -10.25 1.92
N GLY A 83 11.50 -9.17 2.23
CA GLY A 83 10.32 -9.20 3.11
C GLY A 83 10.63 -9.03 4.60
N HIS A 84 11.91 -8.98 5.00
CA HIS A 84 12.31 -9.00 6.41
C HIS A 84 12.26 -7.65 7.13
N MET A 85 11.89 -6.58 6.42
CA MET A 85 11.88 -5.21 6.96
C MET A 85 10.53 -4.51 6.76
N GLY A 86 9.45 -5.25 6.55
CA GLY A 86 8.13 -4.67 6.34
C GLY A 86 7.98 -4.06 4.94
N ALA A 87 7.15 -3.02 4.82
CA ALA A 87 6.82 -2.39 3.54
C ALA A 87 7.51 -1.03 3.39
N VAL A 88 8.43 -0.88 2.43
CA VAL A 88 8.99 0.44 2.08
C VAL A 88 7.91 1.33 1.48
N ASN A 89 7.91 2.61 1.84
CA ASN A 89 6.84 3.55 1.49
C ASN A 89 6.65 3.71 -0.02
N GLY A 90 7.74 3.86 -0.77
CA GLY A 90 7.73 4.00 -2.23
C GLY A 90 8.59 2.94 -2.91
N MET A 91 8.01 2.28 -3.91
CA MET A 91 8.71 1.30 -4.74
C MET A 91 8.51 1.61 -6.21
N ARG A 92 9.58 1.57 -7.01
CA ARG A 92 9.48 1.72 -8.47
C ARG A 92 8.87 0.44 -9.08
N PRO A 93 8.17 0.53 -10.23
CA PRO A 93 7.60 -0.66 -10.89
C PRO A 93 8.63 -1.75 -11.22
N GLU A 94 9.90 -1.35 -11.35
CA GLU A 94 11.04 -2.24 -11.60
C GLU A 94 11.52 -2.99 -10.35
N GLY A 95 10.92 -2.75 -9.17
CA GLY A 95 11.28 -3.41 -7.91
C GLY A 95 12.46 -2.77 -7.17
N VAL A 96 12.78 -1.51 -7.47
CA VAL A 96 13.83 -0.72 -6.80
C VAL A 96 13.19 0.35 -5.90
N PRO A 97 13.64 0.53 -4.63
CA PRO A 97 13.08 1.56 -3.76
C PRO A 97 13.07 2.95 -4.40
N ASP A 98 11.98 3.67 -4.22
CA ASP A 98 11.88 5.06 -4.67
C ASP A 98 12.66 5.97 -3.72
N ARG A 99 13.78 6.52 -4.21
CA ARG A 99 14.69 7.40 -3.44
C ARG A 99 14.47 8.88 -3.74
N SER A 100 13.35 9.25 -4.35
CA SER A 100 13.04 10.66 -4.68
C SER A 100 12.82 11.54 -3.43
N SER A 101 12.50 10.93 -2.29
CA SER A 101 12.42 11.60 -1.00
C SER A 101 12.90 10.68 0.12
N VAL A 102 13.26 11.27 1.25
CA VAL A 102 13.54 10.48 2.48
C VAL A 102 12.32 9.65 2.87
N GLN A 103 11.12 10.21 2.74
CA GLN A 103 9.88 9.54 3.12
C GLN A 103 9.55 8.34 2.23
N SER A 104 9.92 8.36 0.96
CA SER A 104 9.67 7.23 0.05
C SER A 104 10.65 6.06 0.28
N ASP A 105 11.84 6.32 0.82
CA ASP A 105 12.87 5.32 1.18
C ASP A 105 12.71 4.78 2.62
N GLU A 106 11.71 5.25 3.37
CA GLU A 106 11.43 4.83 4.74
C GLU A 106 10.45 3.66 4.83
N VAL A 107 10.51 2.91 5.94
CA VAL A 107 9.46 1.99 6.37
C VAL A 107 8.73 2.60 7.56
N TRP A 108 7.42 2.83 7.41
CA TRP A 108 6.61 3.37 8.49
C TRP A 108 5.81 2.28 9.20
N ILE A 109 6.10 2.09 10.48
CA ILE A 109 5.47 1.06 11.33
C ILE A 109 3.94 1.09 11.23
N GLY A 110 3.33 2.28 11.36
CA GLY A 110 1.87 2.43 11.26
C GLY A 110 1.31 2.07 9.88
N VAL A 111 2.08 2.27 8.82
CA VAL A 111 1.70 1.88 7.45
C VAL A 111 1.78 0.36 7.30
N VAL A 112 2.83 -0.28 7.82
CA VAL A 112 2.97 -1.74 7.80
C VAL A 112 1.79 -2.44 8.49
N TYR A 113 1.43 -2.01 9.69
CA TYR A 113 0.28 -2.58 10.40
C TYR A 113 -1.06 -2.23 9.75
N GLY A 114 -1.22 -1.01 9.22
CA GLY A 114 -2.42 -0.64 8.46
C GLY A 114 -2.58 -1.48 7.19
N LEU A 115 -1.50 -1.71 6.44
CA LEU A 115 -1.47 -2.57 5.26
C LEU A 115 -1.84 -4.02 5.62
N ALA A 116 -1.24 -4.58 6.66
CA ALA A 116 -1.57 -5.93 7.14
C ALA A 116 -3.03 -6.05 7.57
N ALA A 117 -3.57 -5.05 8.29
CA ALA A 117 -4.98 -5.01 8.67
C ALA A 117 -5.91 -4.96 7.43
N THR A 118 -5.53 -4.20 6.41
CA THR A 118 -6.26 -4.12 5.14
C THR A 118 -6.28 -5.47 4.42
N MET A 119 -5.13 -6.15 4.37
CA MET A 119 -5.03 -7.50 3.81
C MET A 119 -5.88 -8.50 4.59
N ILE A 120 -5.99 -8.39 5.92
CA ILE A 120 -6.88 -9.25 6.73
C ILE A 120 -8.35 -8.98 6.41
N HIS A 121 -8.76 -7.72 6.23
CA HIS A 121 -10.13 -7.37 5.86
C HIS A 121 -10.53 -7.90 4.47
N GLU A 122 -9.57 -8.14 3.59
CA GLU A 122 -9.78 -8.75 2.27
C GLU A 122 -9.59 -10.28 2.34
N VAL A 123 -10.70 -11.03 2.32
CA VAL A 123 -10.69 -12.51 2.32
C VAL A 123 -9.69 -13.05 1.31
N GLY A 124 -8.72 -13.86 1.79
CA GLY A 124 -7.73 -14.54 0.96
C GLY A 124 -6.32 -13.95 0.99
N LEU A 125 -6.05 -12.89 1.77
CA LEU A 125 -4.71 -12.29 1.90
C LEU A 125 -4.08 -12.46 3.30
N HIS A 126 -4.55 -13.43 4.09
CA HIS A 126 -4.09 -13.64 5.48
C HIS A 126 -2.61 -14.04 5.58
N VAL A 127 -2.08 -14.79 4.60
CA VAL A 127 -0.66 -15.18 4.56
C VAL A 127 0.20 -13.95 4.30
N GLN A 128 -0.16 -13.14 3.31
CA GLN A 128 0.53 -11.89 2.98
C GLN A 128 0.53 -10.93 4.16
N ALA A 129 -0.61 -10.81 4.86
CA ALA A 129 -0.72 -10.03 6.07
C ALA A 129 0.26 -10.52 7.15
N ALA A 130 0.33 -11.83 7.38
CA ALA A 130 1.26 -12.43 8.35
C ALA A 130 2.72 -12.09 8.02
N TYR A 131 3.16 -12.33 6.79
CA TYR A 131 4.53 -12.02 6.37
C TYR A 131 4.86 -10.52 6.52
N THR A 132 3.93 -9.65 6.15
CA THR A 132 4.12 -8.19 6.19
C THR A 132 4.41 -7.67 7.61
N HIS A 133 3.70 -8.16 8.63
CA HIS A 133 3.86 -7.64 10.01
C HIS A 133 4.75 -8.51 10.91
N VAL A 134 4.69 -9.83 10.79
CA VAL A 134 5.46 -10.75 11.66
C VAL A 134 6.95 -10.62 11.40
N GLN A 135 7.37 -10.41 10.15
CA GLN A 135 8.80 -10.30 9.85
C GLN A 135 9.40 -8.94 10.24
N PHE A 136 8.56 -7.90 10.32
CA PHE A 136 8.98 -6.57 10.76
C PHE A 136 9.06 -6.44 12.29
N SER A 137 8.24 -7.18 13.03
CA SER A 137 8.26 -7.13 14.50
C SER A 137 9.62 -7.50 15.12
N PRO A 138 10.35 -8.55 14.67
CA PRO A 138 11.69 -8.88 15.15
C PRO A 138 12.71 -7.76 14.97
N THR A 139 12.61 -6.98 13.89
CA THR A 139 13.52 -5.86 13.61
C THR A 139 13.31 -4.68 14.55
N LEU A 140 12.17 -4.60 15.24
CA LEU A 140 11.91 -3.58 16.27
C LEU A 140 12.46 -3.95 17.66
N TYR A 141 12.76 -5.23 17.89
CA TYR A 141 13.22 -5.75 19.18
C TYR A 141 14.68 -6.22 19.15
N SER A 142 15.42 -5.93 18.06
CA SER A 142 16.85 -6.27 17.88
C SER A 142 17.78 -5.14 18.28
#